data_AF-A0A367JGB8-F1
#
_entry.id   AF-A0A367JGB8-F1
#
_cell.length_a   1.000
_cell.length_b   1.000
_cell.length_c   1.000
_cell.angle_alpha   90.00
_cell.angle_beta   90.00
_cell.angle_gamma   90.00
#
_symmetry.space_group_name_H-M   'P 1'
#
loop_
_entity.id
_entity.type
_entity.pdbx_description
1 polymer ?
#
loop_
_entity_poly.entity_id
_entity_poly.type
_entity_poly.pdbx_seq_one_letter_code
_entity_poly.pdbx_strand_id
1 'polypeptide(L)'
;KASFSLLDLTDDQGDLVIRIILCFKRLVEDLPDELLTSTIKEFGLCTSFLQPAIKPLFDNAEKKVVFTWTNAINSEFKKEKNQISKSRPDGCITIINNNNEEKSVCFAEVKTLADRTNHYKLNVDLYRLGIFSKDAIDVNNLNSVLAIQAVGKYNNKNNSMAFS
;
A
#
# COMPACT_ATOMS: atom_id res chain seq x y z
N LYS A 1 8.31 24.50 1.60
CA LYS A 1 9.77 24.74 1.76
C LYS A 1 10.55 23.41 1.76
N ALA A 2 10.21 22.47 2.66
CA ALA A 2 10.85 21.14 2.67
C ALA A 2 10.61 20.31 1.39
N SER A 3 9.39 20.33 0.82
CA SER A 3 9.07 19.59 -0.41
C SER A 3 9.85 20.04 -1.65
N PHE A 4 10.17 21.33 -1.75
CA PHE A 4 11.02 21.88 -2.82
C PHE A 4 12.46 21.42 -2.66
N SER A 5 13.02 21.51 -1.44
CA SER A 5 14.38 21.02 -1.17
C SER A 5 14.53 19.52 -1.41
N LEU A 6 13.48 18.73 -1.20
CA LEU A 6 13.49 17.30 -1.56
C LEU A 6 13.53 17.11 -3.08
N LEU A 7 12.86 17.94 -3.87
CA LEU A 7 12.90 17.83 -5.32
C LEU A 7 14.30 18.12 -5.87
N ASP A 8 15.00 19.11 -5.31
CA ASP A 8 16.38 19.44 -5.70
C ASP A 8 17.35 18.26 -5.48
N LEU A 9 17.06 17.37 -4.52
CA LEU A 9 17.87 16.16 -4.28
C LEU A 9 17.70 15.09 -5.38
N THR A 10 16.77 15.26 -6.31
CA THR A 10 16.57 14.29 -7.40
C THR A 10 17.57 14.44 -8.54
N ASP A 11 18.30 15.56 -8.58
CA ASP A 11 19.28 15.84 -9.61
C ASP A 11 20.42 14.79 -9.60
N ASP A 12 20.75 14.30 -10.80
CA ASP A 12 21.78 13.29 -11.06
C ASP A 12 21.61 11.96 -10.28
N GLN A 13 20.41 11.69 -9.75
CA GLN A 13 20.11 10.45 -9.04
C GLN A 13 19.58 9.35 -9.96
N GLY A 14 19.75 8.09 -9.54
CA GLY A 14 19.13 6.94 -10.21
C GLY A 14 17.62 6.85 -9.93
N ASP A 15 16.86 6.21 -10.83
CA ASP A 15 15.38 6.08 -10.77
C ASP A 15 14.87 5.62 -9.40
N LEU A 16 15.50 4.64 -8.76
CA LEU A 16 15.09 4.16 -7.44
C LEU A 16 15.22 5.24 -6.35
N VAL A 17 16.33 5.99 -6.37
CA VAL A 17 16.59 7.06 -5.39
C VAL A 17 15.60 8.19 -5.62
N ILE A 18 15.35 8.57 -6.88
CA ILE A 18 14.34 9.56 -7.25
C ILE A 18 12.97 9.14 -6.70
N ARG A 19 12.54 7.89 -6.88
CA ARG A 19 11.27 7.37 -6.36
C ARG A 19 11.16 7.46 -4.83
N ILE A 20 12.23 7.12 -4.12
CA ILE A 20 12.28 7.24 -2.66
C ILE A 20 12.16 8.72 -2.24
N ILE A 21 12.87 9.62 -2.90
CA ILE A 21 12.78 11.06 -2.61
C ILE A 21 11.37 11.58 -2.87
N LEU A 22 10.75 11.20 -3.99
CA LEU A 22 9.37 11.58 -4.32
C LEU A 22 8.35 11.01 -3.33
N CYS A 23 8.60 9.82 -2.77
CA CYS A 23 7.82 9.25 -1.68
C CYS A 23 7.84 10.16 -0.44
N PHE A 24 9.02 10.56 0.03
CA PHE A 24 9.15 11.48 1.16
C PHE A 24 8.56 12.86 0.86
N LYS A 25 8.77 13.38 -0.36
CA LYS A 25 8.17 14.65 -0.79
C LYS A 25 6.65 14.57 -0.68
N ARG A 26 6.04 13.49 -1.16
CA ARG A 26 4.59 13.32 -1.12
C ARG A 26 4.07 13.14 0.29
N LEU A 27 4.78 12.42 1.14
CA LEU A 27 4.45 12.33 2.56
C LEU A 27 4.45 13.70 3.23
N VAL A 28 5.43 14.56 2.94
CA VAL A 28 5.48 15.93 3.49
C VAL A 28 4.32 16.81 3.00
N GLU A 29 3.80 16.56 1.80
CA GLU A 29 2.72 17.35 1.20
C GLU A 29 1.31 16.86 1.57
N ASP A 30 1.13 15.55 1.67
CA ASP A 30 -0.19 14.92 1.80
C ASP A 30 -0.51 14.45 3.23
N LEU A 31 0.49 14.32 4.10
CA LEU A 31 0.23 13.93 5.49
C LEU A 31 -0.54 15.05 6.21
N PRO A 32 -1.61 14.71 6.95
CA PRO A 32 -2.40 15.70 7.66
C PRO A 32 -1.58 16.36 8.78
N ASP A 33 -1.54 17.69 8.79
CA ASP A 33 -0.83 18.51 9.79
C ASP A 33 -1.43 18.40 11.20
N GLU A 34 -2.74 18.20 11.28
CA GLU A 34 -3.48 18.26 12.54
C GLU A 34 -3.50 16.89 13.24
N LEU A 35 -3.39 16.92 14.57
CA LEU A 35 -3.64 15.74 15.40
C LEU A 35 -5.07 15.31 15.08
N LEU A 36 -5.24 14.20 14.37
CA LEU A 36 -6.56 13.68 14.02
C LEU A 36 -7.27 13.32 15.33
N THR A 37 -8.05 14.27 15.84
CA THR A 37 -8.81 14.17 17.09
C THR A 37 -9.97 13.19 16.96
N SER A 38 -10.33 12.85 15.72
CA SER A 38 -11.34 11.86 15.38
C SER A 38 -10.71 10.56 14.85
N THR A 39 -11.38 9.44 15.10
CA THR A 39 -10.98 8.13 14.58
C THR A 39 -10.91 8.16 13.06
N ILE A 40 -9.69 8.04 12.51
CA ILE A 40 -9.46 7.93 11.07
C ILE A 40 -10.09 6.62 10.59
N LYS A 41 -11.03 6.75 9.64
CA LYS A 41 -11.62 5.59 8.96
C LYS A 41 -10.63 4.98 7.98
N GLU A 42 -10.85 3.73 7.63
CA GLU A 42 -9.97 2.93 6.76
C GLU A 42 -9.61 3.65 5.45
N PHE A 43 -10.61 4.20 4.75
CA PHE A 43 -10.38 4.95 3.52
C PHE A 43 -9.46 6.17 3.71
N GLY A 44 -9.55 6.86 4.85
CA GLY A 44 -8.65 7.96 5.21
C GLY A 44 -7.23 7.47 5.48
N LEU A 45 -7.06 6.33 6.14
CA LEU A 45 -5.74 5.70 6.31
C LEU A 45 -5.11 5.31 4.96
N CYS A 46 -5.90 4.71 4.08
CA CYS A 46 -5.49 4.34 2.74
C CYS A 46 -5.02 5.56 1.94
N THR A 47 -5.86 6.59 1.84
CA THR A 47 -5.62 7.71 0.91
C THR A 47 -4.70 8.80 1.44
N SER A 48 -4.70 9.08 2.75
CA SER A 48 -3.92 10.17 3.34
C SER A 48 -2.56 9.74 3.89
N PHE A 49 -2.31 8.44 4.06
CA PHE A 49 -1.06 7.93 4.64
C PHE A 49 -0.36 6.93 3.72
N LEU A 50 -1.06 5.86 3.34
CA LEU A 50 -0.45 4.77 2.57
C LEU A 50 -0.25 5.13 1.11
N GLN A 51 -1.23 5.77 0.48
CA GLN A 51 -1.16 6.14 -0.92
C GLN A 51 0.02 7.10 -1.24
N PRO A 52 0.28 8.15 -0.45
CA PRO A 52 1.47 9.00 -0.60
C PRO A 52 2.79 8.23 -0.50
N ALA A 53 2.85 7.19 0.34
CA ALA A 53 4.06 6.38 0.50
C ALA A 53 4.25 5.40 -0.68
N ILE A 54 3.17 4.75 -1.09
CA ILE A 54 3.23 3.60 -2.03
C ILE A 54 3.28 4.07 -3.48
N LYS A 55 2.45 5.04 -3.90
CA LYS A 55 2.35 5.41 -5.31
C LYS A 55 3.68 5.90 -5.91
N PRO A 56 4.42 6.85 -5.30
CA PRO A 56 5.68 7.32 -5.87
C PRO A 56 6.75 6.22 -5.96
N LEU A 57 6.69 5.24 -5.06
CA LEU A 57 7.65 4.14 -5.03
C LEU A 57 7.42 3.15 -6.17
N PHE A 58 6.15 2.83 -6.48
CA PHE A 58 5.83 1.72 -7.38
C PHE A 58 5.15 2.12 -8.70
N ASP A 59 4.39 3.21 -8.75
CA ASP A 59 3.72 3.61 -9.99
C ASP A 59 4.75 3.95 -11.06
N ASN A 60 4.54 3.40 -12.25
CA ASN A 60 5.34 3.71 -13.42
C ASN A 60 4.47 3.55 -14.66
N ALA A 61 4.06 4.67 -15.25
CA ALA A 61 3.21 4.67 -16.44
C ALA A 61 3.89 4.01 -17.66
N GLU A 62 5.20 4.22 -17.85
CA GLU A 62 5.96 3.65 -18.96
C GLU A 62 6.05 2.12 -18.86
N LYS A 63 6.25 1.61 -17.64
CA LYS A 63 6.28 0.18 -17.33
C LYS A 63 4.89 -0.39 -17.04
N LYS A 64 3.83 0.42 -17.18
CA LYS A 64 2.43 0.07 -16.88
C LYS A 64 2.25 -0.60 -15.52
N VAL A 65 2.95 -0.09 -14.51
CA VAL A 65 2.81 -0.49 -13.10
C VAL A 65 1.90 0.50 -12.41
N VAL A 66 0.81 0.02 -11.81
CA VAL A 66 -0.23 0.87 -11.22
C VAL A 66 -0.67 0.32 -9.86
N PHE A 67 -0.60 1.16 -8.84
CA PHE A 67 -1.23 0.96 -7.55
C PHE A 67 -2.68 1.47 -7.54
N THR A 68 -3.59 0.63 -7.05
CA THR A 68 -5.02 0.95 -6.90
C THR A 68 -5.56 0.47 -5.56
N TRP A 69 -6.49 1.24 -4.97
CA TRP A 69 -7.39 0.75 -3.93
C TRP A 69 -8.56 0.04 -4.60
N THR A 70 -8.83 -1.20 -4.19
CA THR A 70 -9.69 -2.12 -4.92
C THR A 70 -11.11 -2.10 -4.36
N ASN A 71 -12.07 -1.72 -5.22
CA ASN A 71 -13.50 -1.92 -4.97
C ASN A 71 -14.05 -3.20 -5.63
N ALA A 72 -13.23 -3.92 -6.40
CA ALA A 72 -13.59 -5.09 -7.17
C ALA A 72 -12.64 -6.26 -6.89
N ILE A 73 -13.12 -7.47 -7.20
CA ILE A 73 -12.34 -8.71 -7.14
C ILE A 73 -11.27 -8.69 -8.25
N ASN A 74 -10.02 -9.04 -7.90
CA ASN A 74 -8.90 -9.02 -8.84
C ASN A 74 -9.05 -10.09 -9.94
N SER A 75 -8.33 -9.90 -11.05
CA SER A 75 -8.51 -10.71 -12.26
C SER A 75 -8.07 -12.17 -12.07
N GLU A 76 -7.07 -12.41 -11.22
CA GLU A 76 -6.55 -13.74 -10.90
C GLU A 76 -7.59 -14.59 -10.19
N PHE A 77 -8.38 -13.99 -9.30
CA PHE A 77 -9.47 -14.67 -8.60
C PHE A 77 -10.50 -15.24 -9.59
N LYS A 78 -10.72 -14.59 -10.73
CA LYS A 78 -11.69 -15.06 -11.74
C LYS A 78 -11.17 -16.25 -12.55
N LYS A 79 -9.86 -16.54 -12.50
CA LYS A 79 -9.21 -17.55 -13.35
C LYS A 79 -9.06 -18.92 -12.67
N GLU A 80 -9.02 -18.99 -11.35
CA GLU A 80 -8.97 -20.27 -10.63
C GLU A 80 -10.34 -20.77 -10.17
N LYS A 81 -10.58 -22.07 -10.38
CA LYS A 81 -11.87 -22.73 -10.06
C LYS A 81 -11.98 -23.18 -8.59
N ASN A 82 -10.88 -23.19 -7.82
CA ASN A 82 -10.78 -23.84 -6.51
C ASN A 82 -10.22 -22.93 -5.40
N GLN A 83 -10.66 -21.67 -5.30
CA GLN A 83 -10.16 -20.75 -4.27
C GLN A 83 -11.05 -20.66 -3.01
N ILE A 84 -10.37 -20.58 -1.87
CA ILE A 84 -10.94 -20.62 -0.50
C ILE A 84 -11.60 -19.29 -0.09
N SER A 85 -11.27 -18.17 -0.75
CA SER A 85 -11.64 -16.83 -0.29
C SER A 85 -12.25 -15.99 -1.40
N LYS A 86 -13.59 -15.83 -1.44
CA LYS A 86 -14.31 -14.86 -2.31
C LYS A 86 -14.04 -13.38 -1.98
N SER A 87 -13.00 -13.10 -1.19
CA SER A 87 -12.73 -11.77 -0.66
C SER A 87 -11.78 -11.01 -1.58
N ARG A 88 -11.85 -9.67 -1.51
CA ARG A 88 -10.98 -8.76 -2.26
C ARG A 88 -9.93 -8.16 -1.32
N PRO A 89 -8.69 -7.94 -1.75
CA PRO A 89 -7.76 -7.11 -1.00
C PRO A 89 -8.29 -5.67 -0.91
N ASP A 90 -7.74 -4.87 -0.01
CA ASP A 90 -8.06 -3.43 0.07
C ASP A 90 -7.32 -2.65 -1.02
N GLY A 91 -6.09 -3.05 -1.34
CA GLY A 91 -5.29 -2.46 -2.42
C GLY A 91 -4.41 -3.47 -3.15
N CYS A 92 -3.96 -3.08 -4.34
CA CYS A 92 -3.17 -3.93 -5.23
C CYS A 92 -2.20 -3.11 -6.09
N ILE A 93 -1.03 -3.68 -6.40
CA ILE A 93 -0.16 -3.20 -7.50
C ILE A 93 -0.27 -4.18 -8.65
N THR A 94 -0.59 -3.66 -9.82
CA THR A 94 -0.78 -4.45 -11.04
C THR A 94 0.21 -4.02 -12.11
N ILE A 95 0.79 -4.99 -12.81
CA ILE A 95 1.56 -4.78 -14.03
C ILE A 95 0.67 -5.16 -15.22
N ILE A 96 0.52 -4.25 -16.18
CA ILE A 96 -0.27 -4.48 -17.39
C ILE A 96 0.68 -4.74 -18.55
N ASN A 97 0.59 -5.91 -19.17
CA ASN A 97 1.44 -6.21 -20.32
C ASN A 97 0.93 -5.54 -21.62
N ASN A 98 1.64 -5.76 -22.73
CA ASN A 98 1.25 -5.17 -24.02
C ASN A 98 -0.05 -5.73 -24.61
N ASN A 99 -0.53 -6.87 -24.10
CA ASN A 99 -1.78 -7.49 -24.49
C ASN A 99 -2.94 -7.10 -23.56
N ASN A 100 -2.76 -6.07 -22.71
CA ASN A 100 -3.70 -5.65 -21.68
C ASN A 100 -4.04 -6.74 -20.66
N GLU A 101 -3.17 -7.74 -20.48
CA GLU A 101 -3.30 -8.69 -19.39
C GLU A 101 -2.72 -8.09 -18.12
N GLU A 102 -3.54 -8.11 -17.07
CA GLU A 102 -3.19 -7.64 -15.75
C GLU A 102 -2.58 -8.76 -14.91
N LYS A 103 -1.48 -8.45 -14.23
CA LYS A 103 -0.84 -9.31 -13.23
C LYS A 103 -0.65 -8.55 -11.93
N SER A 104 -1.33 -8.99 -10.89
CA SER A 104 -1.17 -8.49 -9.52
C SER A 104 0.17 -8.96 -8.96
N VAL A 105 0.99 -8.01 -8.52
CA VAL A 105 2.35 -8.24 -7.97
C VAL A 105 2.49 -7.75 -6.53
N CYS A 106 1.46 -7.09 -6.00
CA CYS A 106 1.37 -6.74 -4.59
C CYS A 106 -0.08 -6.73 -4.13
N PHE A 107 -0.32 -7.12 -2.88
CA PHE A 107 -1.62 -7.00 -2.22
C PHE A 107 -1.49 -6.23 -0.91
N ALA A 108 -2.52 -5.45 -0.56
CA ALA A 108 -2.57 -4.67 0.67
C ALA A 108 -3.88 -4.92 1.43
N GLU A 109 -3.77 -5.08 2.74
CA GLU A 109 -4.89 -5.08 3.69
C GLU A 109 -4.62 -4.00 4.75
N VAL A 110 -5.63 -3.19 5.03
CA VAL A 110 -5.55 -2.04 5.93
C VAL A 110 -6.53 -2.23 7.07
N LYS A 111 -6.07 -1.93 8.28
CA LYS A 111 -6.92 -1.94 9.46
C LYS A 111 -6.80 -0.68 10.27
N THR A 112 -7.95 -0.21 10.73
CA THR A 112 -8.04 1.00 11.54
C THR A 112 -7.47 0.78 12.93
N LEU A 113 -7.23 1.87 13.63
CA LEU A 113 -6.83 1.86 15.04
C LEU A 113 -7.81 1.08 15.93
N ALA A 114 -9.11 1.12 15.59
CA ALA A 114 -10.16 0.43 16.35
C ALA A 114 -10.03 -1.10 16.26
N ASP A 115 -9.51 -1.63 15.16
CA ASP A 115 -9.34 -3.08 14.96
C ASP A 115 -7.96 -3.58 15.44
N ARG A 116 -7.05 -2.71 15.91
CA ARG A 116 -5.66 -3.08 16.23
C ARG A 116 -5.54 -4.20 17.29
N THR A 117 -6.47 -4.25 18.23
CA THR A 117 -6.48 -5.22 19.34
C THR A 117 -7.28 -6.47 18.98
N ASN A 118 -7.96 -6.46 17.83
CA ASN A 118 -8.65 -7.61 17.31
C ASN A 118 -7.68 -8.49 16.53
N HIS A 119 -6.82 -9.21 17.27
CA HIS A 119 -5.81 -10.11 16.70
C HIS A 119 -6.41 -11.16 15.78
N TYR A 120 -7.64 -11.61 16.03
CA TYR A 120 -8.34 -12.51 15.13
C TYR A 120 -8.52 -11.91 13.74
N LYS A 121 -9.10 -10.70 13.64
CA LYS A 121 -9.27 -10.02 12.35
C LYS A 121 -7.94 -9.76 11.65
N LEU A 122 -6.93 -9.29 12.40
CA LEU A 122 -5.59 -9.04 11.84
C LEU A 122 -4.96 -10.31 11.27
N ASN A 123 -5.06 -11.44 11.98
CA ASN A 123 -4.51 -12.70 11.52
C ASN A 123 -5.28 -13.26 10.32
N VAL A 124 -6.60 -13.06 10.27
CA VAL A 124 -7.42 -13.44 9.11
C VAL A 124 -6.97 -12.67 7.87
N ASP A 125 -6.74 -11.37 7.96
CA ASP A 125 -6.27 -10.59 6.80
C ASP A 125 -4.85 -10.96 6.38
N LEU A 126 -3.97 -11.23 7.34
CA LEU A 126 -2.62 -11.72 7.05
C LEU A 126 -2.65 -13.07 6.30
N TYR A 127 -3.52 -13.99 6.75
CA TYR A 127 -3.75 -15.25 6.07
C TYR A 127 -4.30 -15.05 4.65
N ARG A 128 -5.26 -14.12 4.48
CA ARG A 128 -5.82 -13.77 3.16
C ARG A 128 -4.77 -13.19 2.22
N LEU A 129 -3.88 -12.32 2.69
CA LEU A 129 -2.73 -11.83 1.91
C LEU A 129 -1.85 -12.98 1.42
N GLY A 130 -1.63 -14.00 2.27
CA GLY A 130 -0.90 -15.21 1.88
C GLY A 130 -1.58 -15.98 0.75
N ILE A 131 -2.91 -16.15 0.83
CA ILE A 131 -3.71 -16.77 -0.24
C ILE A 131 -3.58 -15.95 -1.54
N PHE A 132 -3.86 -14.65 -1.51
CA PHE A 132 -3.77 -13.81 -2.71
C PHE A 132 -2.39 -13.87 -3.36
N SER A 133 -1.34 -13.83 -2.53
CA SER A 133 0.05 -13.89 -3.01
C SER A 133 0.38 -15.22 -3.65
N LYS A 134 -0.02 -16.33 -3.03
CA LYS A 134 0.15 -17.69 -3.59
C LYS A 134 -0.58 -17.81 -4.91
N ASP A 135 -1.84 -17.42 -4.95
CA ASP A 135 -2.69 -17.54 -6.14
C ASP A 135 -2.11 -16.69 -7.30
N ALA A 136 -1.62 -15.49 -7.02
CA ALA A 136 -0.95 -14.67 -8.03
C ALA A 136 0.36 -15.30 -8.52
N ILE A 137 1.15 -15.92 -7.64
CA ILE A 137 2.36 -16.66 -8.02
C ILE A 137 2.02 -17.82 -8.96
N ASP A 138 1.06 -18.66 -8.56
CA ASP A 138 0.66 -19.87 -9.27
C ASP A 138 0.02 -19.55 -10.63
N VAL A 139 -0.91 -18.60 -10.68
CA VAL A 139 -1.65 -18.23 -11.90
C VAL A 139 -0.76 -17.49 -12.90
N ASN A 140 0.08 -16.57 -12.42
CA ASN A 140 0.84 -15.67 -13.29
C ASN A 140 2.31 -16.10 -13.51
N ASN A 141 2.73 -17.21 -12.90
CA ASN A 141 4.11 -17.71 -12.86
C ASN A 141 5.11 -16.65 -12.37
N LEU A 142 4.82 -16.05 -11.21
CA LEU A 142 5.68 -15.01 -10.62
C LEU A 142 6.72 -15.62 -9.68
N ASN A 143 7.91 -15.04 -9.63
CA ASN A 143 8.94 -15.45 -8.65
C ASN A 143 8.62 -14.98 -7.22
N SER A 144 7.86 -13.89 -7.09
CA SER A 144 7.56 -13.26 -5.82
C SER A 144 6.37 -12.30 -5.94
N VAL A 145 5.66 -12.11 -4.84
CA VAL A 145 4.60 -11.10 -4.67
C VAL A 145 4.83 -10.38 -3.35
N LEU A 146 4.63 -9.07 -3.33
CA LEU A 146 4.70 -8.27 -2.11
C LEU A 146 3.34 -8.32 -1.38
N ALA A 147 3.36 -8.49 -0.06
CA ALA A 147 2.17 -8.38 0.78
C ALA A 147 2.35 -7.26 1.81
N ILE A 148 1.37 -6.37 1.90
CA ILE A 148 1.38 -5.21 2.80
C ILE A 148 0.22 -5.37 3.77
N GLN A 149 0.54 -5.44 5.07
CA GLN A 149 -0.47 -5.27 6.13
C GLN A 149 -0.19 -3.96 6.86
N ALA A 150 -1.15 -3.04 6.82
CA ALA A 150 -1.05 -1.75 7.51
C ALA A 150 -2.07 -1.68 8.64
N VAL A 151 -1.61 -1.34 9.86
CA VAL A 151 -2.46 -1.22 11.04
C VAL A 151 -2.28 0.16 11.66
N GLY A 152 -3.40 0.87 11.85
CA GLY A 152 -3.38 2.19 12.48
C GLY A 152 -2.78 2.16 13.89
N LYS A 153 -1.98 3.18 14.22
CA LYS A 153 -1.30 3.33 15.52
C LYS A 153 -1.63 4.68 16.17
N TYR A 154 -1.65 4.73 17.50
CA TYR A 154 -1.76 5.98 18.25
C TYR A 154 -0.52 6.87 18.05
N ASN A 155 -0.74 8.17 17.95
CA ASN A 155 0.30 9.16 18.22
C ASN A 155 0.35 9.44 19.73
N ASN A 156 1.11 8.64 20.48
CA ASN A 156 1.40 8.95 21.89
C ASN A 156 2.43 10.09 21.96
N LYS A 157 1.97 11.35 22.06
CA LYS A 157 2.85 12.49 22.35
C LYS A 157 3.34 12.55 23.81
N ASN A 158 2.86 11.69 24.70
CA ASN A 158 3.25 11.72 26.13
C ASN A 158 4.68 11.23 26.42
N ASN A 159 5.46 10.81 25.42
CA ASN A 159 6.88 10.46 25.59
C ASN A 159 7.87 11.55 25.12
N SER A 160 7.40 12.68 24.59
CA SER A 160 8.31 13.77 24.14
C SER A 160 8.59 14.83 25.20
N MET A 161 8.11 14.68 26.44
CA MET A 161 8.48 15.53 27.58
C MET A 161 9.56 14.90 28.49
N ALA A 162 10.12 13.74 28.13
CA ALA A 162 11.20 13.11 28.91
C ALA A 162 12.61 13.61 28.55
N PHE A 163 12.73 14.52 27.56
CA PHE A 163 13.98 15.19 27.21
C PHE A 163 13.71 16.67 26.99
N SER A 164 13.58 17.41 28.10
CA SER A 164 13.75 18.86 28.17
C SER A 164 14.57 19.17 29.41
#